data_AF-A0A976M985-F1
#
_entry.id   AF-A0A976M985-F1
#
_cell.length_a   1.000
_cell.length_b   1.000
_cell.length_c   1.000
_cell.angle_alpha   90.00
_cell.angle_beta   90.00
_cell.angle_gamma   90.00
#
_symmetry.space_group_name_H-M   'P 1'
#
loop_
_entity.id
_entity.type
_entity.pdbx_description
1 polymer ?
#
loop_
_entity_poly.entity_id
_entity_poly.type
_entity_poly.pdbx_seq_one_letter_code
_entity_poly.pdbx_strand_id
1 'polypeptide(L)'
;MPENTPKDWVTELIKKHKVVVFSKSYCPYCTRAKMALNTLNLKDVHVEELDSHPEMDKVQDYLEELTGARSVPRVFVNGAFYGDSSKTVKDVEDGSFMAHFKKTEL
;
A
#
# COMPACT_ATOMS: atom_id res chain seq x y z
N MET A 1 6.54 -20.45 -17.99
CA MET A 1 5.89 -19.25 -17.44
C MET A 1 5.83 -19.49 -15.95
N PRO A 2 6.47 -18.69 -15.07
CA PRO A 2 6.34 -18.97 -13.65
C PRO A 2 4.88 -18.74 -13.28
N GLU A 3 4.27 -19.73 -12.61
CA GLU A 3 3.01 -19.56 -11.91
C GLU A 3 3.21 -18.45 -10.88
N ASN A 4 2.85 -17.21 -11.21
CA ASN A 4 2.95 -16.12 -10.26
C ASN A 4 1.84 -16.30 -9.23
N THR A 5 2.20 -16.79 -8.05
CA THR A 5 1.27 -16.89 -6.94
C THR A 5 0.81 -15.49 -6.51
N PRO A 6 -0.35 -15.36 -5.84
CA PRO A 6 -0.76 -14.09 -5.23
C PRO A 6 0.33 -13.45 -4.35
N LYS A 7 1.16 -14.28 -3.69
CA LYS A 7 2.26 -13.83 -2.85
C LYS A 7 3.38 -13.17 -3.66
N ASP A 8 3.78 -13.80 -4.75
CA ASP A 8 4.81 -13.26 -5.65
C ASP A 8 4.32 -11.95 -6.27
N TRP A 9 3.06 -11.90 -6.72
CA TRP A 9 2.48 -10.69 -7.29
C TRP A 9 2.47 -9.51 -6.31
N VAL A 10 2.01 -9.71 -5.07
CA VAL A 10 2.06 -8.67 -4.02
C VAL A 10 3.51 -8.22 -3.78
N THR A 11 4.42 -9.17 -3.66
CA THR A 11 5.84 -8.91 -3.37
C THR A 11 6.51 -8.12 -4.49
N GLU A 12 6.21 -8.46 -5.74
CA GLU A 12 6.74 -7.76 -6.91
C GLU A 12 6.18 -6.34 -7.02
N LEU A 13 4.90 -6.10 -6.74
CA LEU A 13 4.35 -4.74 -6.67
C LEU A 13 5.07 -3.90 -5.62
N ILE A 14 5.23 -4.45 -4.41
CA ILE A 14 5.90 -3.79 -3.28
C ILE A 14 7.37 -3.46 -3.59
N LYS A 15 8.07 -4.30 -4.36
CA LYS A 15 9.45 -4.06 -4.78
C LYS A 15 9.56 -3.08 -5.94
N LYS A 16 8.61 -3.13 -6.88
CA LYS A 16 8.63 -2.35 -8.12
C LYS A 16 8.37 -0.87 -7.88
N HIS A 17 7.52 -0.54 -6.91
CA HIS A 17 7.06 0.81 -6.65
C HIS A 17 7.50 1.32 -5.28
N LYS A 18 7.90 2.60 -5.23
CA LYS A 18 8.30 3.26 -3.98
C LYS A 18 7.16 3.37 -2.97
N VAL A 19 5.92 3.56 -3.43
CA VAL A 19 4.73 3.52 -2.58
C VAL A 19 3.71 2.60 -3.24
N VAL A 20 3.17 1.65 -2.47
CA VAL A 20 2.06 0.78 -2.91
C VAL A 20 0.91 0.91 -1.95
N VAL A 21 -0.29 1.12 -2.47
CA VAL A 21 -1.53 1.18 -1.70
C VAL A 21 -2.46 0.07 -2.17
N PHE A 22 -2.61 -0.98 -1.36
CA PHE A 22 -3.65 -1.98 -1.57
C PHE A 22 -4.97 -1.44 -1.05
N SER A 23 -5.97 -1.44 -1.92
CA SER A 23 -7.22 -0.71 -1.75
C SER A 23 -8.43 -1.54 -2.21
N LYS A 24 -9.63 -1.06 -1.89
CA LYS A 24 -10.87 -1.45 -2.56
C LYS A 24 -11.64 -0.23 -3.02
N SER A 25 -12.23 -0.27 -4.21
CA SER A 25 -12.88 0.87 -4.87
C SER A 25 -14.00 1.51 -4.04
N TYR A 26 -14.73 0.72 -3.27
CA TYR A 26 -15.86 1.17 -2.44
C TYR A 26 -15.46 1.58 -1.01
N CYS A 27 -14.17 1.49 -0.64
CA CYS A 27 -13.74 1.70 0.73
C CYS A 27 -13.45 3.20 1.01
N PRO A 28 -14.19 3.87 1.92
CA PRO A 28 -13.99 5.28 2.21
C PRO A 28 -12.62 5.58 2.86
N TYR A 29 -12.08 4.64 3.64
CA TYR A 29 -10.75 4.77 4.24
C TYR A 29 -9.63 4.70 3.21
N CYS A 30 -9.82 3.92 2.13
CA CYS A 30 -8.88 3.88 1.01
C CYS A 30 -8.86 5.23 0.28
N THR A 31 -10.03 5.82 0.02
CA THR A 31 -10.13 7.14 -0.60
C THR A 31 -9.38 8.20 0.22
N ARG A 32 -9.55 8.23 1.54
CA ARG A 32 -8.83 9.16 2.42
C ARG A 32 -7.31 9.00 2.33
N ALA A 33 -6.81 7.77 2.40
CA ALA A 33 -5.38 7.49 2.32
C ALA A 33 -4.79 7.90 0.95
N LYS A 34 -5.49 7.60 -0.15
CA LYS A 34 -5.09 8.01 -1.50
C LYS A 34 -5.07 9.53 -1.66
N MET A 35 -6.10 10.22 -1.18
CA MET A 35 -6.17 11.68 -1.24
C MET A 35 -5.01 12.33 -0.47
N ALA A 36 -4.71 11.82 0.73
CA ALA A 36 -3.57 12.29 1.52
C ALA A 36 -2.25 12.06 0.76
N LEU A 37 -1.99 10.86 0.24
CA LEU A 37 -0.77 10.60 -0.52
C LEU A 37 -0.67 11.44 -1.81
N ASN A 38 -1.79 11.74 -2.44
CA ASN A 38 -1.83 12.56 -3.66
C ASN A 38 -1.39 14.01 -3.42
N THR A 39 -1.54 14.56 -2.20
CA THR A 39 -1.07 15.92 -1.87
C THR A 39 0.46 16.03 -1.86
N LEU A 40 1.17 14.90 -1.75
CA LEU A 40 2.62 14.84 -1.69
C LEU A 40 3.28 14.87 -3.08
N ASN A 41 2.51 14.72 -4.17
CA ASN A 41 3.00 14.72 -5.55
C ASN A 41 4.19 13.77 -5.77
N LEU A 42 4.16 12.60 -5.14
CA LEU A 42 5.19 11.56 -5.29
C LEU A 42 5.19 11.00 -6.71
N LYS A 43 6.37 10.72 -7.25
CA LYS A 43 6.54 10.26 -8.64
C LYS A 43 6.18 8.79 -8.86
N ASP A 44 6.29 7.97 -7.82
CA ASP A 44 6.14 6.52 -7.91
C ASP A 44 5.21 6.00 -6.81
N VAL A 45 3.91 6.11 -7.08
CA VAL A 45 2.82 5.61 -6.24
C VAL A 45 1.96 4.69 -7.09
N HIS A 46 1.84 3.44 -6.67
CA HIS A 46 0.95 2.46 -7.27
C HIS A 46 -0.25 2.20 -6.36
N VAL A 47 -1.46 2.22 -6.93
CA VAL A 47 -2.70 1.90 -6.21
C VAL A 47 -3.28 0.65 -6.85
N GLU A 48 -3.51 -0.36 -6.03
CA GLU A 48 -4.00 -1.66 -6.47
C GLU A 48 -5.40 -1.91 -5.87
N GLU A 49 -6.42 -2.01 -6.74
CA GLU A 49 -7.81 -2.22 -6.34
C GLU A 49 -8.15 -3.72 -6.31
N LEU A 50 -8.10 -4.28 -5.10
CA LEU A 50 -8.22 -5.71 -4.87
C LEU A 50 -9.61 -6.29 -5.16
N ASP A 51 -10.66 -5.46 -5.16
CA ASP A 51 -12.02 -5.89 -5.47
C ASP A 51 -12.19 -6.41 -6.90
N SER A 52 -11.25 -6.11 -7.79
CA SER A 52 -11.21 -6.64 -9.15
C SER A 52 -10.35 -7.90 -9.31
N HIS A 53 -9.58 -8.29 -8.27
CA HIS A 53 -8.61 -9.38 -8.36
C HIS A 53 -9.28 -10.75 -8.16
N PRO A 54 -9.12 -11.72 -9.09
CA PRO A 54 -9.80 -13.02 -9.02
C PRO A 54 -9.39 -13.84 -7.78
N GLU A 55 -8.17 -13.63 -7.28
CA GLU A 55 -7.65 -14.29 -6.06
C GLU A 55 -7.54 -13.32 -4.86
N MET A 56 -8.45 -12.34 -4.76
CA MET A 56 -8.45 -11.33 -3.68
C MET A 56 -8.28 -11.95 -2.29
N ASP A 57 -8.95 -13.07 -2.00
CA ASP A 57 -8.90 -13.72 -0.69
C ASP A 57 -7.47 -14.14 -0.30
N LYS A 58 -6.76 -14.80 -1.22
CA LYS A 58 -5.35 -15.21 -1.05
C LYS A 58 -4.40 -14.01 -0.95
N VAL A 59 -4.69 -12.94 -1.69
CA VAL A 59 -3.94 -11.68 -1.57
C VAL A 59 -4.12 -11.10 -0.17
N GLN A 60 -5.36 -11.06 0.35
CA GLN A 60 -5.65 -10.54 1.68
C GLN A 60 -5.02 -11.39 2.79
N ASP A 61 -4.95 -12.71 2.62
CA ASP A 61 -4.26 -13.60 3.55
C ASP A 61 -2.76 -13.30 3.59
N TYR A 62 -2.14 -13.08 2.43
CA TYR A 62 -0.73 -12.70 2.39
C TYR A 62 -0.47 -11.30 2.95
N LEU A 63 -1.38 -10.35 2.73
CA LEU A 63 -1.31 -9.04 3.39
C LEU A 63 -1.42 -9.15 4.91
N GLU A 64 -2.20 -10.10 5.43
CA GLU A 64 -2.26 -10.39 6.86
C GLU A 64 -0.94 -10.99 7.37
N GLU A 65 -0.34 -11.93 6.64
CA GLU A 65 1.00 -12.46 6.96
C GLU A 65 2.04 -11.33 7.05
N LEU A 66 2.00 -10.35 6.13
CA LEU A 66 2.96 -9.25 6.07
C LEU A 66 2.70 -8.11 7.07
N THR A 67 1.43 -7.83 7.38
CA THR A 67 1.02 -6.58 8.06
C THR A 67 0.22 -6.81 9.33
N GLY A 68 -0.10 -8.07 9.64
CA GLY A 68 -0.90 -8.48 10.80
C GLY A 68 -2.41 -8.32 10.65
N ALA A 69 -2.93 -7.91 9.48
CA ALA A 69 -4.38 -7.92 9.22
C ALA A 69 -4.77 -7.87 7.74
N ARG A 70 -5.94 -8.42 7.43
CA ARG A 70 -6.53 -8.55 6.07
C ARG A 70 -7.18 -7.27 5.54
N SER A 71 -7.43 -6.28 6.40
CA SER A 71 -8.23 -5.10 6.05
C SER A 71 -7.49 -4.13 5.12
N VAL A 72 -8.24 -3.40 4.29
CA VAL A 72 -7.72 -2.32 3.46
C VAL A 72 -8.08 -0.95 4.06
N PRO A 73 -7.28 0.11 3.80
CA PRO A 73 -6.07 0.12 2.99
C PRO A 73 -4.84 -0.45 3.70
N ARG A 74 -3.91 -1.00 2.92
CA ARG A 74 -2.54 -1.33 3.36
C ARG A 74 -1.54 -0.55 2.54
N VAL A 75 -0.75 0.29 3.20
CA VAL A 75 0.26 1.15 2.56
C VAL A 75 1.64 0.57 2.81
N PHE A 76 2.41 0.42 1.75
CA PHE A 76 3.82 0.05 1.78
C PHE A 76 4.65 1.19 1.21
N VAL A 77 5.81 1.43 1.82
CA VAL A 77 6.78 2.44 1.41
C VAL A 77 8.16 1.79 1.35
N ASN A 78 8.85 1.92 0.21
CA ASN A 78 10.19 1.37 -0.02
C ASN A 78 10.31 -0.12 0.36
N GLY A 79 9.33 -0.93 -0.03
CA GLY A 79 9.35 -2.36 0.22
C GLY A 79 8.85 -2.81 1.60
N ALA A 80 8.58 -1.87 2.52
CA ALA A 80 8.19 -2.18 3.90
C ALA A 80 6.76 -1.72 4.21
N PHE A 81 6.07 -2.46 5.09
CA PHE A 81 4.75 -2.06 5.57
C PHE A 81 4.84 -0.75 6.35
N TYR A 82 4.09 0.25 5.89
CA TYR A 82 4.06 1.57 6.50
C TYR A 82 2.91 1.70 7.50
N GLY A 83 1.69 1.32 7.09
CA GLY A 83 0.51 1.47 7.94
C GLY A 83 -0.83 1.38 7.22
N ASP A 84 -1.86 1.69 7.99
CA ASP A 84 -3.25 1.80 7.55
C ASP A 84 -3.62 3.26 7.19
N SER A 85 -4.91 3.48 6.89
CA SER A 85 -5.46 4.80 6.56
C SER A 85 -5.16 5.84 7.64
N SER A 86 -5.37 5.50 8.92
CA SER A 86 -5.25 6.44 10.03
C SER A 86 -3.81 6.89 10.23
N LYS A 87 -2.85 5.96 10.18
CA LYS A 87 -1.43 6.29 10.24
C LYS A 87 -0.99 7.11 9.02
N THR A 88 -1.34 6.69 7.82
CA THR A 88 -0.94 7.40 6.60
C THR A 88 -1.45 8.82 6.55
N VAL A 89 -2.74 9.07 6.83
CA VAL A 89 -3.31 10.41 6.80
C VAL A 89 -2.65 11.32 7.84
N LYS A 90 -2.52 10.84 9.08
CA LYS A 90 -1.89 11.61 10.16
C LYS A 90 -0.45 12.02 9.80
N ASP A 91 0.33 11.06 9.31
CA ASP A 91 1.74 11.29 9.02
C ASP A 91 1.95 12.19 7.79
N VAL A 92 0.98 12.22 6.86
CA VAL A 92 0.96 13.18 5.74
C VAL A 92 0.68 14.58 6.27
N GLU A 93 -0.31 14.72 7.15
CA GLU A 93 -0.71 16.01 7.74
C GLU A 93 0.39 16.62 8.60
N ASP A 94 1.12 15.82 9.38
CA ASP A 94 2.21 16.28 10.24
C ASP A 94 3.58 16.33 9.52
N GLY A 95 3.66 15.88 8.27
CA GLY A 95 4.86 15.87 7.44
C GLY A 95 5.86 14.75 7.74
N SER A 96 5.59 13.89 8.74
CA SER A 96 6.47 12.76 9.10
C SER A 96 6.51 11.69 8.01
N PHE A 97 5.48 11.58 7.17
CA PHE A 97 5.47 10.67 6.02
C PHE A 97 6.63 10.97 5.07
N MET A 98 6.81 12.25 4.71
CA MET A 98 7.90 12.66 3.80
C MET A 98 9.27 12.51 4.44
N ALA A 99 9.38 12.69 5.75
CA ALA A 99 10.62 12.45 6.48
C ALA A 99 10.98 10.95 6.45
N HIS A 100 10.00 10.06 6.62
CA HIS A 100 10.20 8.62 6.49
C HIS A 100 10.53 8.21 5.05
N PHE A 101 9.78 8.72 4.08
CA PHE A 101 9.98 8.43 2.65
C PHE A 101 11.41 8.73 2.20
N LYS A 102 11.96 9.89 2.59
CA LYS A 102 13.33 10.32 2.24
C LYS A 102 14.43 9.57 3.00
N LYS A 103 14.18 9.14 4.25
CA LYS A 103 15.18 8.42 5.05
C LYS A 103 15.54 7.07 4.46
N THR A 104 14.61 6.43 3.77
CA THR A 104 14.83 5.10 3.17
C THR A 104 15.47 5.18 1.78
N GLU A 105 15.79 6.39 1.28
CA GLU A 105 16.57 6.60 0.04
C GLU A 105 18.07 6.88 0.29
N LEU A 106 18.49 7.00 1.55
CA LEU A 106 19.89 7.15 1.99
C LEU A 106 20.48 5.82 2.44
#